data_AF-A0A9P8UZ86-F1
#
_entry.id   AF-A0A9P8UZ86-F1
#
_cell.length_a   1.000
_cell.length_b   1.000
_cell.length_c   1.000
_cell.angle_alpha   90.00
_cell.angle_beta   90.00
_cell.angle_gamma   90.00
#
_symmetry.space_group_name_H-M   'P 1'
#
loop_
_entity.id
_entity.type
_entity.pdbx_description
1 polymer ?
#
loop_
_entity_poly.entity_id
_entity_poly.type
_entity_poly.pdbx_seq_one_letter_code
_entity_poly.pdbx_strand_id
1 'polypeptide(L)'
;MTRIFQIGLLTEAFLNISGSLVFLRYPLWCLSYMLPQSTTGKTTTVPASAAVLWQIYAGLVLALTVPILMVVPESRAVYEKRDLVFKTLTAGEVALVGILGWHGLGFSEEQEGGFSRAGLLTTASLLLPALTWHSFAVWLRPDLMRPESSTKSVLDQKKGL
;
A
#
# COMPACT_ATOMS: atom_id res chain seq x y z
N MET A 1 19.45 10.28 5.71
CA MET A 1 18.34 9.89 4.84
C MET A 1 18.02 11.11 4.02
N THR A 2 17.79 10.97 2.72
CA THR A 2 17.44 12.14 1.92
C THR A 2 16.07 12.68 2.35
N ARG A 3 15.93 14.01 2.51
CA ARG A 3 14.66 14.67 2.86
C ARG A 3 13.47 14.22 1.99
N ILE A 4 13.74 13.94 0.71
CA ILE A 4 12.74 13.43 -0.25
C ILE A 4 12.12 12.12 0.24
N PHE A 5 12.94 11.21 0.79
CA PHE A 5 12.46 9.94 1.32
C PHE A 5 11.63 10.13 2.60
N GLN A 6 11.95 11.14 3.43
CA GLN A 6 11.17 11.46 4.64
C GLN A 6 9.82 12.03 4.29
N ILE A 7 9.78 12.94 3.32
CA ILE A 7 8.53 13.48 2.80
C ILE A 7 7.69 12.36 2.22
N GLY A 8 8.28 11.46 1.43
CA GLY A 8 7.59 10.28 0.88
C GLY A 8 6.92 9.43 1.96
N LEU A 9 7.67 9.03 2.99
CA LEU A 9 7.13 8.24 4.12
C LEU A 9 6.02 8.97 4.89
N LEU A 10 6.17 10.28 5.12
CA LEU A 10 5.17 11.08 5.83
C LEU A 10 3.90 11.24 5.01
N THR A 11 4.04 11.46 3.69
CA THR A 11 2.91 11.50 2.76
C THR A 11 2.19 10.16 2.74
N GLU A 12 2.92 9.05 2.65
CA GLU A 12 2.36 7.71 2.69
C GLU A 12 1.61 7.44 4.00
N ALA A 13 2.21 7.73 5.14
CA ALA A 13 1.57 7.58 6.44
C ALA A 13 0.30 8.43 6.56
N PHE A 14 0.33 9.66 6.04
CA PHE A 14 -0.84 10.53 6.01
C PHE A 14 -1.97 9.96 5.14
N LEU A 15 -1.66 9.45 3.95
CA LEU A 15 -2.64 8.82 3.06
C LEU A 15 -3.21 7.53 3.66
N ASN A 16 -2.38 6.71 4.29
CA ASN A 16 -2.82 5.50 4.96
C ASN A 16 -3.76 5.80 6.13
N ILE A 17 -3.43 6.78 6.99
CA ILE A 17 -4.28 7.19 8.11
C ILE A 17 -5.61 7.75 7.60
N SER A 18 -5.55 8.73 6.68
CA SER A 18 -6.75 9.39 6.17
C SER A 18 -7.68 8.41 5.44
N GLY A 19 -7.14 7.59 4.53
CA GLY A 19 -7.89 6.57 3.82
C GLY A 19 -8.51 5.54 4.75
N SER A 20 -7.75 5.03 5.71
CA SER A 20 -8.24 4.02 6.66
C SER A 20 -9.33 4.56 7.58
N LEU A 21 -9.22 5.80 8.03
CA LEU A 21 -10.28 6.44 8.82
C LEU A 21 -11.59 6.54 8.03
N VAL A 22 -11.50 6.90 6.74
CA VAL A 22 -12.67 6.93 5.85
C VAL A 22 -13.26 5.53 5.68
N PHE A 23 -12.43 4.51 5.46
CA PHE A 23 -12.88 3.13 5.27
C PHE A 23 -13.50 2.54 6.53
N LEU A 24 -12.97 2.87 7.71
CA LEU A 24 -13.55 2.47 9.00
C LEU A 24 -14.90 3.14 9.26
N ARG A 25 -14.99 4.45 8.98
CA ARG A 25 -16.17 5.26 9.32
C ARG A 25 -17.32 5.09 8.33
N TYR A 26 -17.00 4.90 7.05
CA TYR A 26 -17.96 4.87 5.94
C TYR A 26 -17.76 3.66 5.00
N PRO A 27 -17.71 2.41 5.52
CA PRO A 27 -17.39 1.23 4.71
C PRO A 27 -18.41 0.99 3.59
N LEU A 28 -19.70 1.22 3.85
CA LEU A 28 -20.77 1.05 2.87
C LEU A 28 -20.65 2.01 1.69
N TRP A 29 -20.27 3.26 1.96
CA TRP A 29 -20.07 4.27 0.93
C TRP A 29 -18.88 3.90 0.04
N CYS A 30 -17.76 3.49 0.64
CA CYS A 30 -16.59 3.03 -0.12
C CYS A 30 -16.92 1.80 -0.99
N LEU A 31 -17.59 0.80 -0.41
CA LEU A 31 -17.95 -0.42 -1.12
C LEU A 31 -18.98 -0.19 -2.22
N SER A 32 -19.81 0.87 -2.13
CA SER A 32 -20.79 1.20 -3.17
C SER A 32 -20.17 1.47 -4.54
N TYR A 33 -18.91 1.93 -4.58
CA TYR A 33 -18.15 2.12 -5.81
C TYR A 33 -17.52 0.83 -6.35
N MET A 34 -17.46 -0.23 -5.52
CA MET A 34 -16.78 -1.48 -5.85
C MET A 34 -17.76 -2.60 -6.22
N LEU A 35 -19.02 -2.47 -5.79
CA LEU A 35 -20.08 -3.42 -6.09
C LEU A 35 -20.67 -3.19 -7.48
N PRO A 36 -21.17 -4.25 -8.15
CA PRO A 36 -21.93 -4.10 -9.38
C PRO A 36 -23.16 -3.21 -9.13
N GLN A 37 -23.26 -2.12 -9.89
CA GLN A 37 -24.47 -1.31 -9.96
C GLN A 37 -25.55 -2.18 -10.63
N SER A 38 -26.56 -2.61 -9.86
CA SER A 38 -27.66 -3.41 -10.40
C SER A 38 -28.45 -2.58 -11.41
N THR A 39 -28.38 -2.95 -12.69
CA THR A 39 -29.12 -2.33 -13.79
C THR A 39 -30.62 -2.64 -13.75
N THR A 40 -31.07 -3.41 -12.75
CA THR A 40 -32.41 -4.02 -12.70
C THR A 40 -33.09 -3.76 -11.35
N GLY A 41 -33.24 -2.49 -10.94
CA GLY A 41 -34.18 -2.06 -9.88
C GLY A 41 -34.02 -2.62 -8.45
N LYS A 42 -33.18 -3.63 -8.22
CA LYS A 42 -32.80 -4.16 -6.91
C LYS A 42 -31.57 -3.43 -6.44
N THR A 43 -31.71 -2.61 -5.41
CA THR A 43 -30.60 -2.00 -4.66
C THR A 43 -29.62 -3.10 -4.24
N THR A 44 -28.42 -3.12 -4.83
CA THR A 44 -27.34 -4.03 -4.42
C THR A 44 -26.96 -3.67 -2.99
N THR A 45 -27.51 -4.39 -2.02
CA THR A 45 -27.20 -4.16 -0.61
C THR A 45 -25.81 -4.73 -0.34
N VAL A 46 -24.89 -3.88 0.14
CA VAL A 46 -23.55 -4.31 0.55
C VAL A 46 -23.69 -5.39 1.64
N PRO A 47 -23.17 -6.61 1.45
CA PRO A 47 -23.20 -7.62 2.50
C PRO A 47 -22.45 -7.14 3.74
N ALA A 48 -23.00 -7.41 4.93
CA ALA A 48 -22.36 -7.02 6.20
C ALA A 48 -20.95 -7.61 6.34
N SER A 49 -20.72 -8.82 5.84
CA SER A 49 -19.40 -9.46 5.81
C SER A 49 -18.38 -8.68 4.98
N ALA A 50 -18.78 -8.12 3.83
CA ALA A 50 -17.92 -7.29 2.99
C ALA A 50 -17.55 -5.98 3.70
N ALA A 51 -18.51 -5.35 4.38
CA ALA A 51 -18.25 -4.16 5.19
C ALA A 51 -17.26 -4.44 6.33
N VAL A 52 -17.41 -5.56 7.03
CA VAL A 52 -16.48 -5.98 8.10
C VAL A 52 -15.08 -6.27 7.52
N LEU A 53 -14.98 -7.00 6.41
CA LEU A 53 -13.69 -7.24 5.75
C LEU A 53 -13.00 -5.93 5.34
N TRP A 54 -13.77 -4.97 4.83
CA TRP A 54 -13.25 -3.65 4.46
C TRP A 54 -12.73 -2.87 5.67
N GLN A 55 -13.42 -2.96 6.81
CA GLN A 55 -12.96 -2.36 8.06
C GLN A 55 -11.73 -3.05 8.64
N ILE A 56 -11.65 -4.38 8.55
CA ILE A 56 -10.45 -5.15 8.95
C ILE A 56 -9.26 -4.74 8.11
N TYR A 57 -9.44 -4.63 6.78
CA TYR A 57 -8.41 -4.12 5.88
C TYR A 57 -7.95 -2.71 6.28
N ALA A 58 -8.89 -1.80 6.57
CA ALA A 58 -8.55 -0.46 7.03
C ALA A 58 -7.79 -0.45 8.38
N GLY A 59 -8.18 -1.32 9.31
CA GLY A 59 -7.45 -1.52 10.57
C GLY A 59 -6.03 -2.04 10.34
N LEU A 60 -5.85 -2.96 9.39
CA LEU A 60 -4.53 -3.46 9.02
C LEU A 60 -3.65 -2.36 8.42
N VAL A 61 -4.19 -1.52 7.52
CA VAL A 61 -3.45 -0.39 6.93
C VAL A 61 -3.03 0.62 8.01
N LEU A 62 -3.88 0.92 8.99
CA LEU A 62 -3.49 1.74 10.15
C LEU A 62 -2.39 1.09 10.98
N ALA A 63 -2.50 -0.21 11.26
CA ALA A 63 -1.49 -0.94 12.01
C ALA A 63 -0.13 -0.92 11.29
N LEU A 64 -0.12 -1.09 9.96
CA LEU A 64 1.07 -1.03 9.12
C LEU A 64 1.64 0.39 8.97
N THR A 65 0.86 1.43 9.29
CA THR A 65 1.36 2.81 9.32
C THR A 65 2.28 3.08 10.51
N VAL A 66 2.11 2.36 11.62
CA VAL A 66 2.97 2.49 12.80
C VAL A 66 4.45 2.18 12.49
N PRO A 67 4.80 1.03 11.90
CA PRO A 67 6.20 0.75 11.55
C PRO A 67 6.75 1.75 10.51
N ILE A 68 5.95 2.25 9.57
CA ILE A 68 6.34 3.31 8.62
C ILE A 68 6.77 4.58 9.39
N LEU A 69 5.96 5.02 10.35
CA LEU A 69 6.27 6.19 11.19
C LEU A 69 7.51 5.97 12.06
N MET A 70 7.66 4.77 12.63
CA MET A 70 8.82 4.42 13.45
C MET A 70 10.14 4.45 12.68
N VAL A 71 10.08 4.28 11.36
CA VAL A 71 11.27 4.34 10.52
C VAL A 71 11.54 5.71 9.89
N VAL A 72 10.72 6.74 10.17
CA VAL A 72 11.00 8.12 9.70
C VAL A 72 12.26 8.74 10.34
N PRO A 73 12.50 8.63 11.66
CA PRO A 73 13.64 9.28 12.31
C PRO A 73 14.99 8.78 11.78
N GLU A 74 15.97 9.66 11.66
CA GLU A 74 17.33 9.25 11.27
C GLU A 74 18.09 8.65 12.44
N SER A 75 18.33 7.35 12.37
CA SER A 75 19.24 6.64 13.27
C SER A 75 19.90 5.47 12.54
N ARG A 76 21.14 5.15 12.93
CA ARG A 76 21.89 4.02 12.37
C ARG A 76 21.16 2.68 12.58
N ALA A 77 20.50 2.53 13.72
CA ALA A 77 19.71 1.34 14.07
C ALA A 77 18.35 1.26 13.35
N VAL A 78 17.93 2.34 12.68
CA VAL A 78 16.65 2.40 11.95
C VAL A 78 16.80 1.92 10.51
N TYR A 79 18.02 1.91 9.95
CA TYR A 79 18.26 1.47 8.56
C TYR A 79 17.88 0.01 8.32
N GLU A 80 18.36 -0.90 9.16
CA GLU A 80 18.03 -2.33 9.03
C GLU A 80 16.53 -2.58 9.19
N LYS A 81 15.88 -1.79 10.04
CA LYS A 81 14.43 -1.83 10.24
C LYS A 81 13.68 -1.34 9.00
N ARG A 82 14.16 -0.30 8.31
CA ARG A 82 13.57 0.20 7.05
C ARG A 82 13.53 -0.86 5.98
N ASP A 83 14.66 -1.53 5.75
CA ASP A 83 14.77 -2.56 4.72
C ASP A 83 13.76 -3.69 4.97
N LEU A 84 13.66 -4.15 6.23
CA LEU A 84 12.69 -5.19 6.62
C LEU A 84 11.24 -4.71 6.46
N VAL A 85 10.91 -3.49 6.89
CA VAL A 85 9.57 -2.91 6.75
C VAL A 85 9.18 -2.83 5.27
N PHE A 86 10.05 -2.26 4.43
CA PHE A 86 9.76 -2.09 3.00
C PHE A 86 9.64 -3.42 2.26
N LYS A 87 10.50 -4.40 2.55
CA LYS A 87 10.38 -5.74 1.95
C LYS A 87 9.07 -6.43 2.35
N THR A 88 8.66 -6.28 3.62
CA THR A 88 7.41 -6.86 4.12
C THR A 88 6.20 -6.19 3.46
N LEU A 89 6.20 -4.85 3.37
CA LEU A 89 5.16 -4.10 2.67
C LEU A 89 5.08 -4.49 1.20
N THR A 90 6.22 -4.51 0.50
CA THR A 90 6.29 -4.90 -0.91
C THR A 90 5.76 -6.32 -1.13
N ALA A 91 6.15 -7.28 -0.29
CA ALA A 91 5.66 -8.65 -0.40
C ALA A 91 4.14 -8.74 -0.22
N GLY A 92 3.59 -8.01 0.77
CA GLY A 92 2.14 -7.94 1.00
C GLY A 92 1.39 -7.30 -0.17
N GLU A 93 1.90 -6.20 -0.71
CA GLU A 93 1.31 -5.50 -1.85
C GLU A 93 1.37 -6.32 -3.13
N VAL A 94 2.49 -7.01 -3.42
CA VAL A 94 2.58 -7.93 -4.56
C VAL A 94 1.55 -9.04 -4.44
N ALA A 95 1.41 -9.64 -3.26
CA ALA A 95 0.40 -10.68 -3.03
C ALA A 95 -1.02 -10.15 -3.24
N LEU A 96 -1.34 -8.97 -2.70
CA LEU A 96 -2.66 -8.35 -2.85
C LEU A 96 -2.98 -7.97 -4.30
N VAL A 97 -2.05 -7.29 -4.99
CA VAL A 97 -2.20 -6.93 -6.40
C VAL A 97 -2.34 -8.18 -7.27
N GLY A 98 -1.56 -9.23 -6.98
CA GLY A 98 -1.63 -10.52 -7.67
C GLY A 98 -2.99 -11.18 -7.51
N ILE A 99 -3.50 -11.30 -6.29
CA ILE A 99 -4.82 -11.90 -5.99
C ILE A 99 -5.94 -11.08 -6.66
N LEU A 100 -5.94 -9.75 -6.48
CA LEU A 100 -6.96 -8.87 -7.06
C LEU A 100 -6.93 -8.90 -8.60
N GLY A 101 -5.74 -8.91 -9.20
CA GLY A 101 -5.56 -9.02 -10.64
C GLY A 101 -6.02 -10.38 -11.17
N TRP A 102 -5.67 -11.47 -10.49
CA TRP A 102 -6.10 -12.83 -10.85
C TRP A 102 -7.63 -12.95 -10.91
N HIS A 103 -8.32 -12.49 -9.87
CA HIS A 103 -9.79 -12.47 -9.84
C HIS A 103 -10.39 -11.43 -10.79
N GLY A 104 -9.77 -10.26 -10.95
CA GLY A 104 -10.26 -9.18 -11.82
C GLY A 104 -10.16 -9.48 -13.31
N LEU A 105 -9.12 -10.19 -13.74
CA LEU A 105 -8.90 -10.59 -15.14
C LEU A 105 -9.72 -11.82 -15.56
N GLY A 106 -10.49 -12.41 -14.64
CA GLY A 106 -11.37 -13.55 -14.94
C GLY A 106 -10.64 -14.88 -15.06
N PHE A 107 -9.43 -15.01 -14.51
CA PHE A 107 -8.74 -16.30 -14.40
C PHE A 107 -9.38 -17.25 -13.35
N SER A 108 -10.32 -16.73 -12.55
CA SER A 108 -11.19 -17.50 -11.67
C SER A 108 -12.51 -17.78 -12.38
N GLU A 109 -12.77 -19.03 -12.74
CA GLU A 109 -14.00 -19.46 -13.45
C GLU A 109 -15.27 -19.23 -12.59
N GLU A 110 -15.13 -19.17 -11.27
CA GLU A 110 -16.20 -18.84 -10.33
C GLU A 110 -16.16 -17.36 -9.96
N GLN A 111 -17.08 -16.59 -10.55
CA GLN A 111 -17.33 -15.19 -10.19
C GLN A 111 -18.23 -15.08 -8.95
N GLU A 112 -17.99 -15.90 -7.94
CA GLU A 112 -18.73 -15.91 -6.67
C GLU A 112 -18.31 -14.77 -5.72
N GLY A 113 -17.18 -14.10 -6.02
CA GLY A 113 -16.75 -12.93 -5.28
C GLY A 113 -17.71 -11.77 -5.52
N GLY A 114 -18.41 -11.31 -4.47
CA GLY A 114 -19.39 -10.22 -4.54
C GLY A 114 -18.88 -8.85 -5.02
N PHE A 115 -17.63 -8.74 -5.48
CA PHE A 115 -17.01 -7.54 -6.04
C PHE A 115 -17.11 -7.50 -7.56
N SER A 116 -17.29 -6.31 -8.13
CA SER A 116 -17.24 -6.13 -9.58
C SER A 116 -15.81 -6.28 -10.11
N ARG A 117 -15.65 -6.78 -11.35
CA ARG A 117 -14.33 -6.83 -12.02
C ARG A 117 -13.66 -5.47 -12.07
N ALA A 118 -14.44 -4.43 -12.40
CA ALA A 118 -13.97 -3.05 -12.42
C ALA A 118 -13.48 -2.60 -11.04
N GLY A 119 -14.20 -2.93 -9.97
CA GLY A 119 -13.78 -2.64 -8.59
C GLY A 119 -12.48 -3.34 -8.20
N LEU A 120 -12.33 -4.62 -8.56
CA LEU A 120 -11.09 -5.38 -8.30
C LEU A 120 -9.89 -4.79 -9.03
N LEU A 121 -10.02 -4.52 -10.33
CA LEU A 121 -8.96 -3.93 -11.15
C LEU A 121 -8.62 -2.50 -10.73
N THR A 122 -9.63 -1.70 -10.36
CA THR A 122 -9.41 -0.34 -9.83
C THR A 122 -8.62 -0.40 -8.53
N THR A 123 -8.96 -1.32 -7.63
CA THR A 123 -8.23 -1.52 -6.36
C THR A 123 -6.80 -1.96 -6.60
N ALA A 124 -6.59 -2.94 -7.47
CA ALA A 124 -5.25 -3.38 -7.86
C ALA A 124 -4.42 -2.21 -8.41
N SER A 125 -5.05 -1.35 -9.23
CA SER A 125 -4.41 -0.16 -9.81
C SER A 125 -4.07 0.90 -8.76
N LEU A 126 -4.93 1.11 -7.76
CA LEU A 126 -4.69 2.05 -6.65
C LEU A 126 -3.54 1.63 -5.74
N LEU A 127 -3.21 0.34 -5.69
CA LEU A 127 -2.06 -0.18 -4.94
C LEU A 127 -0.73 -0.02 -5.69
N LEU A 128 -0.75 0.17 -7.02
CA LEU A 128 0.46 0.26 -7.83
C LEU A 128 1.41 1.40 -7.44
N PRO A 129 0.94 2.62 -7.09
CA PRO A 129 1.84 3.68 -6.66
C PRO A 129 2.65 3.33 -5.41
N ALA A 130 2.00 2.74 -4.39
CA ALA A 130 2.68 2.30 -3.17
C ALA A 130 3.65 1.15 -3.45
N LEU A 131 3.20 0.15 -4.22
CA LEU A 131 4.04 -0.96 -4.64
C LEU A 131 5.26 -0.49 -5.44
N THR A 132 5.07 0.46 -6.36
CA THR A 132 6.16 1.04 -7.16
C THR A 132 7.13 1.79 -6.26
N TRP A 133 6.63 2.59 -5.31
CA TRP A 133 7.45 3.33 -4.36
C TRP A 133 8.31 2.39 -3.50
N HIS A 134 7.70 1.35 -2.91
CA HIS A 134 8.42 0.40 -2.09
C HIS A 134 9.45 -0.40 -2.89
N SER A 135 9.06 -0.89 -4.07
CA SER A 135 9.94 -1.63 -4.98
C SER A 135 11.13 -0.78 -5.42
N PHE A 136 10.87 0.48 -5.78
CA PHE A 136 11.91 1.44 -6.17
C PHE A 136 12.90 1.67 -5.03
N ALA A 137 12.39 1.89 -3.81
CA ALA A 137 13.21 2.15 -2.66
C ALA A 137 14.08 0.93 -2.27
N VAL A 138 13.53 -0.29 -2.36
CA VAL A 138 14.26 -1.53 -1.99
C VAL A 138 15.30 -1.92 -3.03
N TRP A 139 14.92 -1.95 -4.32
CA TRP A 139 15.76 -2.58 -5.36
C TRP A 139 16.52 -1.59 -6.24
N LEU A 140 15.94 -0.43 -6.55
CA LEU A 140 16.58 0.54 -7.47
C LEU A 140 17.43 1.55 -6.72
N ARG A 141 16.93 2.06 -5.58
CA ARG A 141 17.56 3.14 -4.82
C ARG A 141 17.65 2.86 -3.31
N PRO A 142 18.27 1.75 -2.90
CA PRO A 142 18.50 1.45 -1.47
C PRO A 142 19.41 2.48 -0.80
N ASP A 143 20.15 3.28 -1.57
CA ASP A 143 20.93 4.42 -1.09
C ASP A 143 20.08 5.52 -0.44
N LEU A 144 18.83 5.69 -0.86
CA LEU A 144 17.92 6.71 -0.30
C LEU A 144 17.52 6.41 1.15
N MET A 145 17.52 5.11 1.52
CA MET A 145 17.24 4.67 2.88
C MET A 145 18.42 4.88 3.84
N ARG A 146 19.64 5.05 3.30
CA ARG A 146 20.88 5.18 4.08
C ARG A 146 21.02 6.55 4.75
N PRO A 147 21.81 6.66 5.84
CA PRO A 147 22.17 7.95 6.43
C PRO A 147 22.92 8.83 5.41
N GLU A 148 22.69 10.15 5.39
CA GLU A 148 23.37 11.05 4.42
C GLU A 148 24.90 11.02 4.57
N SER A 149 25.39 10.78 5.78
CA SER A 149 26.83 10.62 6.07
C SER A 149 27.45 9.43 5.36
N SER A 150 26.68 8.35 5.15
CA SER A 150 27.15 7.16 4.44
C SER A 150 27.14 7.37 2.93
N THR A 151 26.15 8.08 2.39
CA THR A 151 26.02 8.35 0.95
C THR A 151 27.11 9.29 0.43
N LYS A 152 27.52 10.30 1.22
CA LYS A 152 28.64 11.18 0.85
C LYS A 152 29.97 10.42 0.75
N SER A 153 30.26 9.51 1.68
CA SER A 153 31.51 8.72 1.65
C SER A 153 31.65 7.82 0.42
N VAL A 154 30.54 7.25 -0.06
CA VAL A 154 30.52 6.40 -1.27
C VAL A 154 30.68 7.23 -2.54
N LEU A 155 30.07 8.42 -2.59
CA LEU A 155 30.19 9.33 -3.73
C LEU A 155 31.59 9.95 -3.82
N ASP A 156 32.22 10.27 -2.69
CA ASP A 156 33.59 10.76 -2.67
C ASP A 156 34.60 9.66 -3.04
N GLN A 157 34.39 8.41 -2.62
CA GLN A 157 35.17 7.27 -3.12
C GLN A 157 35.02 7.04 -4.62
N LYS A 158 33.83 7.30 -5.18
CA LYS A 158 33.57 7.15 -6.63
C LYS A 158 34.12 8.31 -7.47
N LYS A 159 34.38 9.47 -6.88
CA LYS A 159 34.94 10.66 -7.56
C LYS A 159 36.46 10.77 -7.42
N GLY A 160 37.08 9.97 -6.54
CA GLY A 160 38.52 9.88 -6.34
C GLY A 160 39.22 8.78 -7.15
N LEU A 161 38.52 8.16 -8.10
CA LEU A 161 39.00 7.21 -9.12
C LEU A 161 38.75 7.82 -10.50
#